data_AF-A0A2V6FG95-F1
#
_entry.id   AF-A0A2V6FG95-F1
#
_cell.length_a   1.000
_cell.length_b   1.000
_cell.length_c   1.000
_cell.angle_alpha   90.00
_cell.angle_beta   90.00
_cell.angle_gamma   90.00
#
_symmetry.space_group_name_H-M   'P 1'
#
loop_
_entity.id
_entity.type
_entity.pdbx_description
1 polymer ?
#
loop_
_entity_poly.entity_id
_entity_poly.type
_entity_poly.pdbx_seq_one_letter_code
_entity_poly.pdbx_strand_id
1 'polypeptide(L)'
;MPGHDAETFSTLAALVKSGTERAAAVASLQQIPRTSWPRDKAEPLIESVVAYLQPVPVDKRTEPDAVNALQFATDLASLLPQEKTRAISKTLRSLGASVFVIHTIPEQMLYDKTLVVVEPGKPVEILLKNDDAMQHNLVVVAPGALEEIGQAAEKMAPQPDAFLRLYVPDSPKVLFATKLLDPSQQTKLAFTAPAQPGEYPYLCTYPGHWRRMVGTLAVVEDVDAYLASHAEQKMMEWKLEDLSPDLTKTEGNPVTGKELFTKLACAQCHKLGSEGYGYGPDLTEVFKRYNHNRADQILDPSLKIDDRYRNYQFELKNGDEVFGMIVKEDAESLTIQTGPSDTLVQTFKNSDIKERQPQKSSLMPLGLLNTLTKDQIFDLLACLESGGNLQTHAHQH
;
A
#
# COMPACT_ATOMS: atom_id res chain seq x y z
N MET A 1 7.95 -48.89 -3.08
CA MET A 1 8.57 -50.20 -3.41
C MET A 1 8.97 -50.15 -4.87
N PRO A 2 10.26 -50.31 -5.23
CA PRO A 2 10.68 -50.24 -6.62
C PRO A 2 9.86 -51.22 -7.47
N GLY A 3 9.19 -50.73 -8.51
CA GLY A 3 8.39 -51.54 -9.44
C GLY A 3 6.87 -51.61 -9.18
N HIS A 4 6.36 -51.06 -8.08
CA HIS A 4 4.91 -51.03 -7.76
C HIS A 4 4.30 -49.63 -7.78
N ASP A 5 4.88 -48.72 -8.56
CA ASP A 5 4.53 -47.30 -8.54
C ASP A 5 3.07 -47.04 -8.94
N ALA A 6 2.55 -47.76 -9.94
CA ALA A 6 1.16 -47.60 -10.40
C ALA A 6 0.11 -48.11 -9.39
N GLU A 7 0.42 -49.20 -8.68
CA GLU A 7 -0.43 -49.75 -7.60
C GLU A 7 -0.40 -48.84 -6.37
N THR A 8 0.79 -48.33 -6.03
CA THR A 8 1.00 -47.34 -4.97
C THR A 8 0.21 -46.06 -5.27
N PHE A 9 0.30 -45.56 -6.50
CA PHE A 9 -0.46 -44.40 -6.96
C PHE A 9 -1.97 -44.64 -6.80
N SER A 10 -2.47 -45.79 -7.24
CA SER A 10 -3.90 -46.10 -7.18
C SER A 10 -4.43 -46.16 -5.74
N THR A 11 -3.62 -46.70 -4.82
CA THR A 11 -3.96 -46.75 -3.39
C THR A 11 -4.02 -45.35 -2.77
N LEU A 12 -3.01 -44.51 -3.02
CA LEU A 12 -2.97 -43.15 -2.52
C LEU A 12 -4.05 -42.26 -3.15
N ALA A 13 -4.36 -42.46 -4.44
CA ALA A 13 -5.43 -41.75 -5.13
C ALA A 13 -6.81 -42.03 -4.51
N ALA A 14 -7.04 -43.23 -3.99
CA ALA A 14 -8.27 -43.55 -3.26
C ALA A 14 -8.37 -42.76 -1.94
N LEU A 15 -7.26 -42.54 -1.24
CA LEU A 15 -7.21 -41.70 -0.03
C LEU A 15 -7.59 -40.25 -0.36
N VAL A 16 -7.00 -39.67 -1.41
CA VAL A 16 -7.33 -38.31 -1.89
C VAL A 16 -8.83 -38.17 -2.17
N LYS A 17 -9.43 -39.15 -2.86
CA LYS A 17 -10.86 -39.19 -3.20
C LYS A 17 -11.76 -39.30 -1.97
N SER A 18 -11.38 -40.14 -1.01
CA SER A 18 -12.13 -40.31 0.25
C SER A 18 -12.02 -39.09 1.18
N GLY A 19 -11.00 -38.26 1.00
CA GLY A 19 -10.65 -37.16 1.91
C GLY A 19 -9.84 -37.57 3.14
N THR A 20 -9.61 -38.87 3.34
CA THR A 20 -8.75 -39.41 4.41
C THR A 20 -7.30 -39.00 4.16
N GLU A 21 -6.67 -38.31 5.10
CA GLU A 21 -5.25 -37.91 5.03
C GLU A 21 -4.87 -37.24 3.70
N ARG A 22 -5.79 -36.45 3.10
CA ARG A 22 -5.67 -35.95 1.73
C ARG A 22 -4.34 -35.22 1.49
N ALA A 23 -3.93 -34.36 2.43
CA ALA A 23 -2.68 -33.60 2.32
C ALA A 23 -1.45 -34.54 2.24
N ALA A 24 -1.37 -35.51 3.15
CA ALA A 24 -0.29 -36.50 3.16
C ALA A 24 -0.32 -37.41 1.93
N ALA A 25 -1.51 -37.79 1.45
CA ALA A 25 -1.69 -38.60 0.25
C ALA A 25 -1.27 -37.84 -1.02
N VAL A 26 -1.64 -36.56 -1.16
CA VAL A 26 -1.18 -35.68 -2.25
C VAL A 26 0.33 -35.54 -2.22
N ALA A 27 0.92 -35.23 -1.07
CA ALA A 27 2.37 -35.10 -0.92
C ALA A 27 3.10 -36.40 -1.31
N SER A 28 2.56 -37.56 -0.92
CA SER A 28 3.11 -38.88 -1.26
C SER A 28 2.98 -39.19 -2.76
N LEU A 29 1.86 -38.83 -3.39
CA LEU A 29 1.63 -39.01 -4.83
C LEU A 29 2.62 -38.19 -5.66
N GLN A 30 2.97 -36.98 -5.23
CA GLN A 30 3.92 -36.12 -5.90
C GLN A 30 5.36 -36.67 -5.88
N GLN A 31 5.69 -37.59 -4.97
CA GLN A 31 7.00 -38.27 -4.94
C GLN A 31 7.10 -39.43 -5.94
N ILE A 32 5.99 -39.91 -6.50
CA ILE A 32 5.98 -40.99 -7.49
C ILE A 32 6.41 -40.41 -8.85
N PRO A 33 7.32 -41.06 -9.61
CA PRO A 33 7.71 -40.59 -10.93
C PRO A 33 6.50 -40.39 -11.84
N ARG A 34 6.40 -39.21 -12.48
CA ARG A 34 5.26 -38.86 -13.36
C ARG A 34 5.04 -39.85 -14.50
N THR A 35 6.10 -40.51 -14.96
CA THR A 35 6.05 -41.57 -15.99
C THR A 35 5.25 -42.80 -15.54
N SER A 36 5.12 -43.01 -14.23
CA SER A 36 4.40 -44.14 -13.62
C SER A 36 2.94 -43.80 -13.27
N TRP A 37 2.47 -42.57 -13.55
CA TRP A 37 1.12 -42.13 -13.22
C TRP A 37 0.09 -42.70 -14.22
N PRO A 38 -0.93 -43.45 -13.78
CA PRO A 38 -1.94 -44.00 -14.67
C PRO A 38 -2.83 -42.91 -15.29
N ARG A 39 -2.84 -42.80 -16.63
CA ARG A 39 -3.60 -41.76 -17.35
C ARG A 39 -5.10 -41.85 -17.12
N ASP A 40 -5.65 -43.05 -16.95
CA ASP A 40 -7.08 -43.29 -16.68
C ASP A 40 -7.52 -42.78 -15.30
N LYS A 41 -6.58 -42.53 -14.38
CA LYS A 41 -6.85 -41.99 -13.05
C LYS A 41 -6.77 -40.47 -12.98
N ALA A 42 -6.17 -39.81 -13.97
CA ALA A 42 -5.87 -38.38 -13.93
C ALA A 42 -7.15 -37.51 -13.80
N GLU A 43 -8.11 -37.68 -14.72
CA GLU A 43 -9.33 -36.85 -14.75
C GLU A 43 -10.20 -37.01 -13.49
N PRO A 44 -10.55 -38.23 -13.02
CA PRO A 44 -11.31 -38.41 -11.78
C PRO A 44 -10.61 -37.89 -10.51
N LEU A 45 -9.27 -37.84 -10.53
CA LEU A 45 -8.49 -37.34 -9.40
C LEU A 45 -8.41 -35.81 -9.41
N ILE A 46 -8.29 -35.20 -10.59
CA ILE A 46 -8.43 -33.75 -10.77
C ILE A 46 -9.80 -33.28 -10.29
N GLU A 47 -10.87 -33.95 -10.71
CA GLU A 47 -12.25 -33.62 -10.27
C GLU A 47 -12.37 -33.66 -8.74
N SER A 48 -11.80 -34.67 -8.10
CA SER A 48 -11.78 -34.77 -6.64
C SER A 48 -11.00 -33.65 -5.96
N VAL A 49 -9.88 -33.23 -6.55
CA VAL A 49 -9.07 -32.12 -6.02
C VAL A 49 -9.78 -30.78 -6.23
N VAL A 50 -10.41 -30.58 -7.38
CA VAL A 50 -11.24 -29.39 -7.67
C VAL A 50 -12.40 -29.30 -6.67
N ALA A 51 -13.12 -30.40 -6.42
CA ALA A 51 -14.20 -30.46 -5.44
C ALA A 51 -13.72 -30.18 -4.01
N TYR A 52 -12.48 -30.55 -3.68
CA TYR A 52 -11.85 -30.19 -2.41
C TYR A 52 -11.52 -28.69 -2.33
N LEU A 53 -10.92 -28.12 -3.38
CA LEU A 53 -10.42 -26.74 -3.40
C LEU A 53 -11.54 -25.70 -3.52
N GLN A 54 -12.64 -26.02 -4.20
CA GLN A 54 -13.79 -25.13 -4.39
C GLN A 54 -14.32 -24.50 -3.08
N PRO A 55 -14.62 -25.27 -2.02
CA PRO A 55 -15.09 -24.73 -0.75
C PRO A 55 -14.00 -24.15 0.16
N VAL A 56 -12.71 -24.27 -0.20
CA VAL A 56 -11.61 -23.74 0.65
C VAL A 56 -11.74 -22.20 0.73
N PRO A 57 -11.81 -21.63 1.94
CA PRO A 57 -11.81 -20.18 2.15
C PRO A 57 -10.59 -19.51 1.52
N VAL A 58 -10.73 -18.29 1.00
CA VAL A 58 -9.66 -17.62 0.23
C VAL A 58 -8.38 -17.46 1.05
N ASP A 59 -8.49 -17.13 2.34
CA ASP A 59 -7.39 -16.99 3.29
C ASP A 59 -6.64 -18.31 3.56
N LYS A 60 -7.21 -19.44 3.15
CA LYS A 60 -6.62 -20.78 3.27
C LYS A 60 -6.08 -21.31 1.94
N ARG A 61 -6.30 -20.62 0.82
CA ARG A 61 -5.87 -21.10 -0.51
C ARG A 61 -4.38 -20.96 -0.79
N THR A 62 -3.68 -20.14 -0.01
CA THR A 62 -2.22 -19.98 -0.06
C THR A 62 -1.49 -20.85 0.95
N GLU A 63 -2.21 -21.60 1.79
CA GLU A 63 -1.61 -22.55 2.73
C GLU A 63 -1.02 -23.77 1.99
N PRO A 64 0.02 -24.43 2.56
CA PRO A 64 0.75 -25.50 1.88
C PRO A 64 -0.14 -26.60 1.29
N ASP A 65 -1.19 -27.01 2.01
CA ASP A 65 -2.07 -28.09 1.58
C ASP A 65 -2.89 -27.73 0.33
N ALA A 66 -3.40 -26.50 0.26
CA ALA A 66 -4.16 -26.02 -0.89
C ALA A 66 -3.25 -25.81 -2.11
N VAL A 67 -2.06 -25.25 -1.89
CA VAL A 67 -1.04 -25.04 -2.94
C VAL A 67 -0.56 -26.38 -3.50
N ASN A 68 -0.25 -27.35 -2.64
CA ASN A 68 0.19 -28.69 -3.06
C ASN A 68 -0.89 -29.42 -3.84
N ALA A 69 -2.15 -29.36 -3.38
CA ALA A 69 -3.28 -29.95 -4.09
C ALA A 69 -3.48 -29.30 -5.47
N LEU A 70 -3.43 -27.97 -5.56
CA LEU A 70 -3.56 -27.25 -6.83
C LEU A 70 -2.43 -27.59 -7.81
N GLN A 71 -1.19 -27.65 -7.33
CA GLN A 71 -0.03 -28.06 -8.12
C GLN A 71 -0.18 -29.51 -8.61
N PHE A 72 -0.60 -30.41 -7.73
CA PHE A 72 -0.83 -31.81 -8.08
C PHE A 72 -1.90 -31.96 -9.17
N ALA A 73 -3.03 -31.25 -9.07
CA ALA A 73 -4.06 -31.26 -10.12
C ALA A 73 -3.55 -30.67 -11.44
N THR A 74 -2.71 -29.63 -11.38
CA THR A 74 -2.08 -29.03 -12.57
C THR A 74 -1.14 -30.03 -13.25
N ASP A 75 -0.35 -30.77 -12.47
CA ASP A 75 0.54 -31.81 -12.98
C ASP A 75 -0.24 -32.97 -13.62
N LEU A 76 -1.34 -33.42 -13.00
CA LEU A 76 -2.21 -34.44 -13.57
C LEU A 76 -2.85 -33.99 -14.90
N ALA A 77 -3.21 -32.71 -15.01
CA ALA A 77 -3.82 -32.16 -16.22
C ALA A 77 -2.90 -32.27 -17.46
N SER A 78 -1.58 -32.31 -17.24
CA SER A 78 -0.59 -32.50 -18.32
C SER A 78 -0.62 -33.91 -18.96
N LEU A 79 -1.27 -34.88 -18.30
CA LEU A 79 -1.42 -36.25 -18.82
C LEU A 79 -2.61 -36.40 -19.79
N LEU A 80 -3.48 -35.39 -19.85
CA LEU A 80 -4.73 -35.39 -20.62
C LEU A 80 -4.55 -34.83 -22.05
N PRO A 81 -5.50 -35.07 -22.96
CA PRO A 81 -5.53 -34.42 -24.27
C PRO A 81 -5.58 -32.88 -24.16
N GLN A 82 -4.97 -32.19 -25.12
CA GLN A 82 -4.76 -30.73 -25.11
C GLN A 82 -6.04 -29.92 -24.83
N GLU A 83 -7.17 -30.31 -25.41
CA GLU A 83 -8.45 -29.65 -25.22
C GLU A 83 -8.91 -29.71 -23.75
N LYS A 84 -8.84 -30.88 -23.13
CA LYS A 84 -9.17 -31.09 -21.70
C LYS A 84 -8.19 -30.36 -20.80
N THR A 85 -6.90 -30.42 -21.09
CA THR A 85 -5.86 -29.69 -20.34
C THR A 85 -6.15 -28.20 -20.33
N ARG A 86 -6.59 -27.61 -21.45
CA ARG A 86 -6.93 -26.18 -21.53
C ARG A 86 -8.11 -25.81 -20.63
N ALA A 87 -9.18 -26.61 -20.65
CA ALA A 87 -10.36 -26.39 -19.81
C ALA A 87 -10.02 -26.53 -18.32
N ILE A 88 -9.35 -27.62 -17.92
CA ILE A 88 -8.95 -27.86 -16.53
C ILE A 88 -7.98 -26.79 -16.04
N SER A 89 -7.00 -26.40 -16.85
CA SER A 89 -6.07 -25.32 -16.49
C SER A 89 -6.79 -24.01 -16.21
N LYS A 90 -7.87 -23.71 -16.94
CA LYS A 90 -8.70 -22.52 -16.66
C LYS A 90 -9.38 -22.63 -15.29
N THR A 91 -9.99 -23.78 -14.98
CA THR A 91 -10.62 -24.04 -13.68
C THR A 91 -9.63 -23.98 -12.51
N LEU A 92 -8.46 -24.61 -12.66
CA LEU A 92 -7.43 -24.59 -11.61
C LEU A 92 -6.89 -23.17 -11.39
N ARG A 93 -6.66 -22.40 -12.46
CA ARG A 93 -6.26 -20.99 -12.35
C ARG A 93 -7.32 -20.12 -11.66
N SER A 94 -8.61 -20.38 -11.85
CA SER A 94 -9.67 -19.64 -11.13
C SER A 94 -9.78 -20.03 -9.65
N LEU A 95 -9.28 -21.21 -9.26
CA LEU A 95 -9.25 -21.66 -7.88
C LEU A 95 -8.03 -21.14 -7.12
N GLY A 96 -6.89 -20.99 -7.80
CA GLY A 96 -5.67 -20.42 -7.23
C GLY A 96 -5.84 -18.96 -6.83
N ALA A 97 -5.26 -18.58 -5.69
CA ALA A 97 -5.24 -17.19 -5.27
C ALA A 97 -4.19 -16.39 -6.05
N SER A 98 -4.58 -15.22 -6.53
CA SER A 98 -3.64 -14.21 -7.00
C SER A 98 -2.99 -13.56 -5.78
N VAL A 99 -1.68 -13.79 -5.59
CA VAL A 99 -0.92 -13.25 -4.47
C VAL A 99 -0.17 -12.00 -4.90
N PHE A 100 -0.38 -10.90 -4.20
CA PHE A 100 0.34 -9.65 -4.38
C PHE A 100 1.09 -9.31 -3.10
N VAL A 101 2.38 -9.00 -3.24
CA VAL A 101 3.16 -8.43 -2.15
C VAL A 101 3.23 -6.93 -2.39
N ILE A 102 2.83 -6.16 -1.39
CA ILE A 102 2.84 -4.69 -1.43
C ILE A 102 3.69 -4.22 -0.25
N HIS A 103 4.67 -3.40 -0.54
CA HIS A 103 5.53 -2.75 0.44
C HIS A 103 5.11 -1.29 0.58
N THR A 104 5.19 -0.74 1.79
CA THR A 104 5.26 0.71 1.95
C THR A 104 6.65 1.19 1.52
N ILE A 105 6.72 2.33 0.83
CA ILE A 105 8.01 2.89 0.41
C ILE A 105 8.52 3.80 1.52
N PRO A 106 9.69 3.51 2.13
CA PRO A 106 10.20 4.25 3.27
C PRO A 106 10.21 5.76 3.03
N GLU A 107 9.64 6.50 3.98
CA GLU A 107 9.56 7.97 3.98
C GLU A 107 8.77 8.58 2.83
N GLN A 108 8.13 7.80 1.93
CA GLN A 108 7.41 8.37 0.78
C GLN A 108 5.89 8.43 0.96
N MET A 109 5.34 7.75 1.98
CA MET A 109 3.89 7.58 2.15
C MET A 109 3.23 7.04 0.87
N LEU A 110 3.84 6.02 0.26
CA LEU A 110 3.39 5.38 -0.97
C LEU A 110 3.40 3.85 -0.81
N TYR A 111 2.57 3.19 -1.60
CA TYR A 111 2.75 1.76 -1.86
C TYR A 111 3.70 1.59 -3.05
N ASP A 112 4.59 0.60 -3.00
CA ASP A 112 5.48 0.24 -4.10
C ASP A 112 4.70 -0.24 -5.35
N LYS A 113 3.53 -0.82 -5.10
CA LYS A 113 2.58 -1.27 -6.09
C LYS A 113 1.33 -0.40 -5.98
N THR A 114 1.11 0.43 -6.98
CA THR A 114 -0.07 1.31 -7.10
C THR A 114 -1.14 0.75 -8.02
N LEU A 115 -0.86 -0.35 -8.74
CA LEU A 115 -1.82 -1.06 -9.58
C LEU A 115 -1.79 -2.57 -9.30
N VAL A 116 -2.95 -3.12 -8.98
CA VAL A 116 -3.22 -4.55 -8.82
C VAL A 116 -4.32 -4.92 -9.81
N VAL A 117 -4.09 -5.90 -10.69
CA VAL A 117 -5.05 -6.28 -11.72
C VAL A 117 -5.47 -7.74 -11.53
N VAL A 118 -6.79 -7.98 -11.46
CA VAL A 118 -7.37 -9.31 -11.20
C VAL A 118 -8.63 -9.55 -12.03
N GLU A 119 -8.98 -10.82 -12.23
CA GLU A 119 -10.25 -11.20 -12.84
C GLU A 119 -11.40 -11.15 -11.81
N PRO A 120 -12.66 -10.89 -12.24
CA PRO A 120 -13.82 -10.93 -11.35
C PRO A 120 -13.96 -12.25 -10.60
N GLY A 121 -14.30 -12.18 -9.30
CA GLY A 121 -14.54 -13.37 -8.47
C GLY A 121 -13.31 -14.22 -8.17
N LYS A 122 -12.11 -13.78 -8.59
CA LYS A 122 -10.87 -14.50 -8.32
C LYS A 122 -10.49 -14.38 -6.84
N PRO A 123 -10.01 -15.45 -6.19
CA PRO A 123 -9.41 -15.34 -4.87
C PRO A 123 -8.15 -14.47 -4.93
N VAL A 124 -8.00 -13.54 -3.99
CA VAL A 124 -6.88 -12.60 -3.90
C VAL A 124 -6.29 -12.66 -2.50
N GLU A 125 -4.96 -12.64 -2.41
CA GLU A 125 -4.21 -12.39 -1.18
C GLU A 125 -3.27 -11.20 -1.39
N ILE A 126 -3.40 -10.19 -0.54
CA ILE A 126 -2.44 -9.09 -0.42
C ILE A 126 -1.61 -9.31 0.84
N LEU A 127 -0.30 -9.48 0.68
CA LEU A 127 0.66 -9.40 1.77
C LEU A 127 1.19 -7.96 1.84
N LEU A 128 0.68 -7.19 2.79
CA LEU A 128 1.19 -5.86 3.08
C LEU A 128 2.37 -5.97 4.04
N LYS A 129 3.49 -5.33 3.68
CA LYS A 129 4.67 -5.16 4.54
C LYS A 129 4.91 -3.69 4.79
N ASN A 130 5.10 -3.34 6.06
CA ASN A 130 5.41 -1.97 6.43
C ASN A 130 6.92 -1.79 6.59
N ASP A 131 7.57 -1.27 5.55
CA ASP A 131 9.00 -0.94 5.55
C ASP A 131 9.24 0.53 5.96
N ASP A 132 8.17 1.30 6.22
CA ASP A 132 8.22 2.71 6.64
C ASP A 132 8.34 2.83 8.17
N ALA A 133 8.73 4.01 8.64
CA ALA A 133 8.88 4.35 10.05
C ALA A 133 7.55 4.72 10.75
N MET A 134 6.47 4.86 9.99
CA MET A 134 5.14 5.20 10.49
C MET A 134 4.15 4.03 10.33
N GLN A 135 3.00 4.08 11.00
CA GLN A 135 1.99 3.04 10.90
C GLN A 135 1.20 3.14 9.59
N HIS A 136 0.87 1.99 9.01
CA HIS A 136 0.09 1.92 7.77
C HIS A 136 -0.92 0.79 7.77
N ASN A 137 -2.04 1.02 7.08
CA ASN A 137 -2.98 -0.01 6.71
C ASN A 137 -3.25 0.08 5.20
N LEU A 138 -4.06 -0.84 4.67
CA LEU A 138 -4.57 -0.82 3.31
C LEU A 138 -6.07 -1.15 3.37
N VAL A 139 -6.88 -0.23 2.85
CA VAL A 139 -8.34 -0.35 2.83
C VAL A 139 -8.80 -0.25 1.39
N VAL A 140 -9.39 -1.33 0.87
CA VAL A 140 -10.02 -1.37 -0.46
C VAL A 140 -11.45 -0.86 -0.34
N VAL A 141 -11.82 0.09 -1.18
CA VAL A 141 -13.13 0.73 -1.15
C VAL A 141 -13.89 0.57 -2.47
N ALA A 142 -15.20 0.77 -2.42
CA ALA A 142 -16.05 0.77 -3.59
C ALA A 142 -15.64 1.87 -4.61
N PRO A 143 -15.94 1.70 -5.91
CA PRO A 143 -15.64 2.71 -6.92
C PRO A 143 -16.25 4.07 -6.54
N GLY A 144 -15.45 5.14 -6.68
CA GLY A 144 -15.87 6.51 -6.33
C GLY A 144 -15.92 6.83 -4.83
N ALA A 145 -15.53 5.90 -3.94
CA ALA A 145 -15.62 6.09 -2.49
C ALA A 145 -14.35 6.65 -1.83
N LEU A 146 -13.25 6.86 -2.58
CA LEU A 146 -11.94 7.24 -2.03
C LEU A 146 -12.01 8.49 -1.14
N GLU A 147 -12.56 9.59 -1.66
CA GLU A 147 -12.65 10.87 -0.94
C GLU A 147 -13.56 10.74 0.30
N GLU A 148 -14.69 10.06 0.17
CA GLU A 148 -15.65 9.86 1.27
C GLU A 148 -15.03 9.08 2.43
N ILE A 149 -14.37 7.96 2.13
CA ILE A 149 -13.74 7.10 3.14
C ILE A 149 -12.50 7.77 3.73
N GLY A 150 -11.68 8.42 2.90
CA GLY A 150 -10.52 9.18 3.36
C GLY A 150 -10.91 10.28 4.36
N GLN A 151 -11.91 11.09 4.02
CA GLN A 151 -12.44 12.11 4.93
C GLN A 151 -13.07 11.52 6.19
N ALA A 152 -13.73 10.37 6.09
CA ALA A 152 -14.29 9.68 7.26
C ALA A 152 -13.19 9.19 8.22
N ALA A 153 -12.07 8.68 7.68
CA ALA A 153 -10.91 8.29 8.47
C ALA A 153 -10.27 9.49 9.18
N GLU A 154 -10.14 10.62 8.47
CA GLU A 154 -9.65 11.88 9.05
C GLU A 154 -10.51 12.34 10.24
N LYS A 155 -11.84 12.32 10.07
CA LYS A 155 -12.80 12.70 11.12
C LYS A 155 -12.84 11.70 12.29
N MET A 156 -12.47 10.45 12.05
CA MET A 156 -12.38 9.42 13.08
C MET A 156 -11.17 9.63 13.98
N ALA A 157 -10.05 10.08 13.43
CA ALA A 157 -8.76 10.15 14.11
C ALA A 157 -8.76 10.73 15.55
N PRO A 158 -9.50 11.82 15.91
CA PRO A 158 -9.59 12.29 17.29
C PRO A 158 -10.29 11.37 18.28
N GLN A 159 -11.08 10.39 17.80
CA GLN A 159 -11.97 9.64 18.65
C GLN A 159 -11.17 8.66 19.52
N PRO A 160 -11.48 8.52 20.83
CA PRO A 160 -10.71 7.65 21.73
C PRO A 160 -10.65 6.18 21.29
N ASP A 161 -11.61 5.71 20.50
CA ASP A 161 -11.70 4.36 19.97
C ASP A 161 -11.11 4.22 18.55
N ALA A 162 -10.57 5.29 17.95
CA ALA A 162 -10.05 5.27 16.58
C ALA A 162 -8.94 4.22 16.40
N PHE A 163 -8.04 4.10 17.38
CA PHE A 163 -6.99 3.09 17.40
C PHE A 163 -7.57 1.66 17.51
N LEU A 164 -8.59 1.44 18.35
CA LEU A 164 -9.27 0.15 18.47
C LEU A 164 -9.96 -0.27 17.16
N ARG A 165 -10.39 0.72 16.37
CA ARG A 165 -10.96 0.56 15.04
C ARG A 165 -9.90 0.53 13.93
N LEU A 166 -8.62 0.57 14.28
CA LEU A 166 -7.48 0.52 13.36
C LEU A 166 -7.54 1.63 12.29
N TYR A 167 -8.19 2.75 12.62
CA TYR A 167 -8.50 3.87 11.74
C TYR A 167 -9.33 3.50 10.49
N VAL A 168 -10.07 2.40 10.52
CA VAL A 168 -10.96 1.98 9.42
C VAL A 168 -12.40 2.48 9.67
N PRO A 169 -12.94 3.38 8.82
CA PRO A 169 -14.33 3.82 8.89
C PRO A 169 -15.34 2.68 8.82
N ASP A 170 -16.36 2.75 9.68
CA ASP A 170 -17.51 1.86 9.58
C ASP A 170 -18.41 2.37 8.44
N SER A 171 -18.24 1.78 7.26
CA SER A 171 -18.97 2.16 6.05
C SER A 171 -19.17 0.94 5.15
N PRO A 172 -20.35 0.78 4.54
CA PRO A 172 -20.59 -0.29 3.58
C PRO A 172 -19.75 -0.18 2.30
N LYS A 173 -19.09 0.98 2.08
CA LYS A 173 -18.17 1.19 0.96
C LYS A 173 -16.73 0.76 1.27
N VAL A 174 -16.41 0.40 2.52
CA VAL A 174 -15.17 -0.31 2.87
C VAL A 174 -15.40 -1.78 2.56
N LEU A 175 -14.72 -2.29 1.53
CA LEU A 175 -14.91 -3.67 1.08
C LEU A 175 -13.99 -4.62 1.83
N PHE A 176 -12.71 -4.25 1.95
CA PHE A 176 -11.67 -5.07 2.55
C PHE A 176 -10.66 -4.18 3.27
N ALA A 177 -10.13 -4.62 4.41
CA ALA A 177 -9.15 -3.86 5.16
C ALA A 177 -8.12 -4.77 5.83
N THR A 178 -6.86 -4.35 5.81
CA THR A 178 -5.82 -4.96 6.63
C THR A 178 -5.97 -4.54 8.09
N LYS A 179 -5.20 -5.17 8.99
CA LYS A 179 -4.86 -4.56 10.28
C LYS A 179 -3.98 -3.31 10.06
N LEU A 180 -3.89 -2.47 11.09
CA LEU A 180 -2.84 -1.46 11.18
C LEU A 180 -1.51 -2.16 11.46
N LEU A 181 -0.46 -1.79 10.73
CA LEU A 181 0.88 -2.33 10.87
C LEU A 181 1.80 -1.31 11.49
N ASP A 182 2.50 -1.72 12.56
CA ASP A 182 3.68 -1.00 13.04
C ASP A 182 4.86 -1.16 12.07
N PRO A 183 5.91 -0.33 12.18
CA PRO A 183 7.14 -0.50 11.41
C PRO A 183 7.67 -1.94 11.48
N SER A 184 8.18 -2.44 10.36
CA SER A 184 8.68 -3.81 10.17
C SER A 184 7.65 -4.94 10.34
N GLN A 185 6.37 -4.63 10.60
CA GLN A 185 5.32 -5.64 10.63
C GLN A 185 4.79 -5.96 9.22
N GLN A 186 4.10 -7.11 9.13
CA GLN A 186 3.41 -7.53 7.92
C GLN A 186 2.07 -8.18 8.27
N THR A 187 1.09 -8.07 7.36
CA THR A 187 -0.20 -8.77 7.50
C THR A 187 -0.70 -9.24 6.15
N LYS A 188 -1.50 -10.30 6.20
CA LYS A 188 -2.25 -10.82 5.04
C LYS A 188 -3.66 -10.27 5.04
N LEU A 189 -4.14 -9.89 3.86
CA LEU A 189 -5.53 -9.61 3.56
C LEU A 189 -5.96 -10.53 2.43
N ALA A 190 -6.88 -11.45 2.72
CA ALA A 190 -7.38 -12.41 1.76
C ALA A 190 -8.87 -12.19 1.52
N PHE A 191 -9.27 -12.12 0.25
CA PHE A 191 -10.64 -11.79 -0.15
C PHE A 191 -10.96 -12.32 -1.55
N THR A 192 -12.25 -12.40 -1.88
CA THR A 192 -12.67 -12.67 -3.26
C THR A 192 -12.81 -11.34 -4.00
N ALA A 193 -12.14 -11.21 -5.15
CA ALA A 193 -12.26 -10.03 -5.98
C ALA A 193 -13.74 -9.74 -6.29
N PRO A 194 -14.16 -8.46 -6.30
CA PRO A 194 -15.52 -8.09 -6.67
C PRO A 194 -15.97 -8.75 -7.98
N ALA A 195 -17.25 -9.14 -8.05
CA ALA A 195 -17.79 -9.77 -9.27
C ALA A 195 -18.03 -8.75 -10.39
N GLN A 196 -18.17 -7.46 -10.06
CA GLN A 196 -18.34 -6.39 -11.04
C GLN A 196 -16.98 -5.86 -11.48
N PRO A 197 -16.66 -5.88 -12.79
CA PRO A 197 -15.49 -5.18 -13.31
C PRO A 197 -15.51 -3.69 -12.95
N GLY A 198 -14.34 -3.13 -12.70
CA GLY A 198 -14.17 -1.74 -12.31
C GLY A 198 -12.88 -1.48 -11.54
N GLU A 199 -12.63 -0.20 -11.26
CA GLU A 199 -11.49 0.24 -10.47
C GLU A 199 -11.93 0.49 -9.03
N TYR A 200 -11.34 -0.29 -8.12
CA TYR A 200 -11.59 -0.26 -6.69
C TYR A 200 -10.37 0.36 -6.02
N PRO A 201 -10.43 1.63 -5.58
CA PRO A 201 -9.28 2.25 -4.96
C PRO A 201 -8.93 1.54 -3.66
N TYR A 202 -7.64 1.43 -3.37
CA TYR A 202 -7.16 1.13 -2.02
C TYR A 202 -6.34 2.30 -1.49
N LEU A 203 -6.45 2.55 -0.19
CA LEU A 203 -5.84 3.69 0.47
C LEU A 203 -5.37 3.34 1.87
N CYS A 204 -4.36 4.06 2.36
CA CYS A 204 -4.02 4.06 3.78
C CYS A 204 -4.94 5.03 4.51
N THR A 205 -5.71 4.53 5.46
CA THR A 205 -6.65 5.31 6.30
C THR A 205 -6.05 5.74 7.63
N TYR A 206 -4.78 5.39 7.90
CA TYR A 206 -4.04 6.03 8.99
C TYR A 206 -4.06 7.56 8.82
N PRO A 207 -4.24 8.34 9.89
CA PRO A 207 -4.56 9.76 9.79
C PRO A 207 -3.59 10.55 8.90
N GLY A 208 -4.12 11.38 8.00
CA GLY A 208 -3.35 12.17 7.04
C GLY A 208 -2.81 11.43 5.80
N HIS A 209 -2.86 10.09 5.72
CA HIS A 209 -2.16 9.36 4.64
C HIS A 209 -2.97 9.22 3.35
N TRP A 210 -4.31 9.15 3.46
CA TRP A 210 -5.20 8.69 2.38
C TRP A 210 -5.19 9.53 1.10
N ARG A 211 -4.73 10.79 1.16
CA ARG A 211 -4.68 11.68 -0.03
C ARG A 211 -3.49 11.38 -0.94
N ARG A 212 -2.43 10.75 -0.42
CA ARG A 212 -1.21 10.42 -1.16
C ARG A 212 -1.04 8.91 -1.30
N MET A 213 -1.31 8.17 -0.24
CA MET A 213 -1.02 6.75 -0.15
C MET A 213 -2.19 5.93 -0.70
N VAL A 214 -2.29 5.92 -2.04
CA VAL A 214 -3.39 5.32 -2.79
C VAL A 214 -2.86 4.40 -3.88
N GLY A 215 -3.66 3.40 -4.23
CA GLY A 215 -3.50 2.61 -5.44
C GLY A 215 -4.85 2.07 -5.91
N THR A 216 -4.83 1.24 -6.96
CA THR A 216 -6.04 0.75 -7.62
C THR A 216 -6.00 -0.76 -7.73
N LEU A 217 -7.06 -1.40 -7.23
CA LEU A 217 -7.41 -2.76 -7.57
C LEU A 217 -8.33 -2.71 -8.81
N ALA A 218 -7.78 -3.00 -9.98
CA ALA A 218 -8.53 -3.13 -11.22
C ALA A 218 -9.08 -4.55 -11.36
N VAL A 219 -10.41 -4.67 -11.40
CA VAL A 219 -11.11 -5.93 -11.68
C VAL A 219 -11.53 -5.91 -13.14
N VAL A 220 -10.97 -6.81 -13.95
CA VAL A 220 -11.09 -6.76 -15.42
C VAL A 220 -11.26 -8.14 -16.03
N GLU A 221 -11.94 -8.22 -17.17
CA GLU A 221 -12.14 -9.50 -17.87
C GLU A 221 -10.86 -10.01 -18.55
N ASP A 222 -10.00 -9.09 -19.00
CA ASP A 222 -8.73 -9.39 -19.66
C ASP A 222 -7.58 -8.62 -18.99
N VAL A 223 -6.84 -9.34 -18.15
CA VAL A 223 -5.71 -8.79 -17.37
C VAL A 223 -4.57 -8.34 -18.28
N ASP A 224 -4.25 -9.13 -19.31
CA ASP A 224 -3.10 -8.85 -20.18
C ASP A 224 -3.35 -7.61 -21.03
N ALA A 225 -4.57 -7.46 -21.57
CA ALA A 225 -4.97 -6.27 -22.32
C ALA A 225 -5.00 -5.01 -21.44
N TYR A 226 -5.48 -5.13 -20.19
CA TYR A 226 -5.51 -4.00 -19.27
C TYR A 226 -4.10 -3.55 -18.89
N LEU A 227 -3.21 -4.47 -18.52
CA LEU A 227 -1.81 -4.16 -18.20
C LEU A 227 -1.07 -3.52 -19.38
N ALA A 228 -1.32 -3.98 -20.62
CA ALA A 228 -0.69 -3.40 -21.82
C ALA A 228 -1.13 -1.94 -22.08
N SER A 229 -2.33 -1.56 -21.67
CA SER A 229 -2.90 -0.21 -21.84
C SER A 229 -2.70 0.71 -20.63
N HIS A 230 -2.35 0.16 -19.47
CA HIS A 230 -2.17 0.87 -18.20
C HIS A 230 -0.74 0.70 -17.65
N ALA A 231 0.25 0.70 -18.54
CA ALA A 231 1.66 0.63 -18.15
C ALA A 231 1.96 1.72 -17.10
N GLU A 232 2.62 1.32 -16.01
CA GLU A 232 2.95 2.21 -14.89
C GLU A 232 3.59 3.50 -15.41
N GLN A 233 3.08 4.64 -14.93
CA GLN A 233 3.71 5.92 -15.21
C GLN A 233 5.12 5.90 -14.63
N LYS A 234 6.11 6.09 -15.49
CA LYS A 234 7.51 6.10 -15.09
C LYS A 234 7.74 7.30 -14.17
N MET A 235 7.84 7.03 -12.87
CA MET A 235 8.27 8.02 -11.89
C MET A 235 9.76 8.29 -12.06
N MET A 236 10.16 9.56 -11.98
CA MET A 236 11.56 9.97 -12.03
C MET A 236 12.01 10.36 -10.63
N GLU A 237 13.03 9.70 -10.10
CA GLU A 237 13.68 10.16 -8.88
C GLU A 237 14.57 11.35 -9.22
N TRP A 238 14.04 12.55 -9.03
CA TRP A 238 14.73 13.80 -9.34
C TRP A 238 15.89 14.03 -8.38
N LYS A 239 17.02 14.48 -8.91
CA LYS A 239 18.16 14.95 -8.13
C LYS A 239 18.38 16.44 -8.34
N LEU A 240 19.11 17.06 -7.42
CA LEU A 240 19.38 18.49 -7.52
C LEU A 240 20.16 18.81 -8.80
N GLU A 241 21.04 17.92 -9.25
CA GLU A 241 21.81 18.07 -10.48
C GLU A 241 20.92 18.13 -11.74
N ASP A 242 19.77 17.46 -11.73
CA ASP A 242 18.83 17.46 -12.86
C ASP A 242 18.11 18.82 -13.03
N LEU A 243 17.98 19.57 -11.93
CA LEU A 243 17.28 20.86 -11.86
C LEU A 243 18.24 22.05 -11.87
N SER A 244 19.39 21.93 -11.18
CA SER A 244 20.33 23.01 -10.88
C SER A 244 20.80 23.87 -12.07
N PRO A 245 20.96 23.37 -13.31
CA PRO A 245 21.34 24.22 -14.44
C PRO A 245 20.29 25.31 -14.78
N ASP A 246 19.05 25.10 -14.36
CA ASP A 246 17.91 25.94 -14.73
C ASP A 246 17.19 26.57 -13.51
N LEU A 247 17.55 26.19 -12.28
CA LEU A 247 17.01 26.78 -11.04
C LEU A 247 17.26 28.30 -10.92
N THR A 248 18.22 28.86 -11.65
CA THR A 248 18.52 30.31 -11.63
C THR A 248 17.71 31.12 -12.65
N LYS A 249 16.89 30.46 -13.47
CA LYS A 249 16.16 31.06 -14.60
C LYS A 249 14.64 31.06 -14.40
N THR A 250 14.13 31.02 -13.17
CA THR A 250 12.72 30.70 -12.85
C THR A 250 11.67 31.35 -13.78
N GLU A 251 11.31 30.62 -14.84
CA GLU A 251 10.27 30.91 -15.84
C GLU A 251 9.06 29.99 -15.62
N GLY A 252 8.76 29.66 -14.36
CA GLY A 252 7.62 28.81 -13.99
C GLY A 252 6.31 29.61 -13.90
N ASN A 253 5.19 28.96 -14.19
CA ASN A 253 3.85 29.49 -13.99
C ASN A 253 3.37 29.27 -12.54
N PRO A 254 3.29 30.32 -11.69
CA PRO A 254 2.90 30.16 -10.29
C PRO A 254 1.43 29.74 -10.10
N VAL A 255 0.57 29.94 -11.10
CA VAL A 255 -0.83 29.47 -11.06
C VAL A 255 -0.87 27.95 -11.16
N THR A 256 -0.19 27.37 -12.15
CA THR A 256 -0.02 25.91 -12.25
C THR A 256 0.66 25.36 -11.01
N GLY A 257 1.69 26.05 -10.51
CA GLY A 257 2.37 25.68 -9.28
C GLY A 257 1.47 25.63 -8.06
N LYS A 258 0.48 26.52 -7.97
CA LYS A 258 -0.51 26.53 -6.88
C LYS A 258 -1.44 25.31 -6.92
N GLU A 259 -1.84 24.89 -8.11
CA GLU A 259 -2.61 23.66 -8.30
C GLU A 259 -1.77 22.44 -7.87
N LEU A 260 -0.50 22.40 -8.27
CA LEU A 260 0.44 21.35 -7.87
C LEU A 260 0.68 21.33 -6.35
N PHE A 261 0.83 22.48 -5.70
CA PHE A 261 0.96 22.59 -4.25
C PHE A 261 -0.20 21.94 -3.50
N THR A 262 -1.41 22.06 -4.05
CA THR A 262 -2.61 21.41 -3.50
C THR A 262 -2.64 19.92 -3.83
N LYS A 263 -2.41 19.57 -5.11
CA LYS A 263 -2.44 18.19 -5.62
C LYS A 263 -1.41 17.29 -4.94
N LEU A 264 -0.23 17.82 -4.65
CA LEU A 264 0.87 17.12 -3.98
C LEU A 264 0.75 17.12 -2.46
N ALA A 265 -0.41 17.53 -1.93
CA ALA A 265 -0.69 17.54 -0.49
C ALA A 265 0.17 18.51 0.34
N CYS A 266 0.95 19.40 -0.27
CA CYS A 266 1.84 20.31 0.48
C CYS A 266 1.06 21.21 1.45
N ALA A 267 -0.13 21.66 1.04
CA ALA A 267 -1.01 22.49 1.86
C ALA A 267 -1.52 21.80 3.14
N GLN A 268 -1.43 20.47 3.23
CA GLN A 268 -1.85 19.73 4.42
C GLN A 268 -0.89 19.96 5.59
N CYS A 269 0.40 20.14 5.30
CA CYS A 269 1.40 20.32 6.35
C CYS A 269 1.93 21.74 6.38
N HIS A 270 1.92 22.46 5.26
CA HIS A 270 2.58 23.75 5.14
C HIS A 270 1.61 24.89 4.85
N LYS A 271 1.88 26.03 5.49
CA LYS A 271 1.27 27.29 5.11
C LYS A 271 1.98 27.92 3.92
N LEU A 272 1.19 28.54 3.04
CA LEU A 272 1.66 29.42 1.97
C LEU A 272 0.66 30.59 1.84
N GLY A 273 1.09 31.77 2.28
CA GLY A 273 0.21 32.92 2.47
C GLY A 273 -0.82 32.66 3.57
N SER A 274 -2.11 32.73 3.20
CA SER A 274 -3.23 32.46 4.12
C SER A 274 -3.77 31.04 4.04
N GLU A 275 -3.23 30.21 3.14
CA GLU A 275 -3.71 28.85 2.89
C GLU A 275 -2.80 27.80 3.54
N GLY A 276 -3.38 26.64 3.81
CA GLY A 276 -2.70 25.48 4.37
C GLY A 276 -2.73 25.41 5.89
N TYR A 277 -2.06 24.40 6.43
CA TYR A 277 -2.02 24.09 7.85
C TYR A 277 -0.59 24.19 8.40
N GLY A 278 -0.45 24.44 9.70
CA GLY A 278 0.83 24.76 10.35
C GLY A 278 1.51 23.58 11.03
N TYR A 279 1.53 22.41 10.39
CA TYR A 279 2.18 21.22 10.94
C TYR A 279 3.70 21.23 10.68
N GLY A 280 4.10 21.65 9.48
CA GLY A 280 5.47 21.92 9.06
C GLY A 280 5.76 23.44 9.00
N PRO A 281 6.98 23.81 8.57
CA PRO A 281 7.38 25.20 8.38
C PRO A 281 6.43 26.01 7.50
N ASP A 282 6.20 27.27 7.87
CA ASP A 282 5.52 28.24 7.00
C ASP A 282 6.40 28.59 5.80
N LEU A 283 6.00 28.15 4.61
CA LEU A 283 6.82 28.28 3.41
C LEU A 283 6.89 29.73 2.91
N THR A 284 5.92 30.57 3.28
CA THR A 284 5.93 32.02 2.98
C THR A 284 7.17 32.71 3.56
N GLU A 285 7.60 32.25 4.73
CA GLU A 285 8.74 32.84 5.46
C GLU A 285 10.06 32.12 5.15
N VAL A 286 10.01 30.81 4.87
CA VAL A 286 11.20 30.03 4.53
C VAL A 286 11.83 30.52 3.22
N PHE A 287 11.04 30.74 2.17
CA PHE A 287 11.59 31.16 0.87
C PHE A 287 12.18 32.58 0.89
N LYS A 288 11.60 33.49 1.70
CA LYS A 288 12.16 34.83 1.93
C LYS A 288 13.52 34.79 2.65
N ARG A 289 13.71 33.85 3.59
CA ARG A 289 14.89 33.78 4.46
C ARG A 289 16.13 33.19 3.77
N TYR A 290 15.96 32.38 2.72
CA TYR A 290 17.05 31.58 2.14
C TYR A 290 17.33 31.89 0.66
N ASN A 291 17.19 33.15 0.24
CA ASN A 291 17.53 33.61 -1.12
C ASN A 291 16.82 32.80 -2.23
N HIS A 292 15.55 32.46 -2.00
CA HIS A 292 14.61 31.94 -3.00
C HIS A 292 14.81 30.51 -3.55
N ASN A 293 15.84 29.74 -3.20
CA ASN A 293 15.99 28.36 -3.71
C ASN A 293 16.11 27.30 -2.60
N ARG A 294 15.12 26.38 -2.53
CA ARG A 294 15.07 25.24 -1.60
C ARG A 294 14.62 23.93 -2.25
N ALA A 295 14.88 23.77 -3.55
CA ALA A 295 14.59 22.53 -4.25
C ALA A 295 15.31 21.33 -3.59
N ASP A 296 16.51 21.55 -3.07
CA ASP A 296 17.30 20.56 -2.31
C ASP A 296 16.52 19.95 -1.13
N GLN A 297 15.80 20.76 -0.36
CA GLN A 297 15.04 20.27 0.80
C GLN A 297 13.65 19.74 0.46
N ILE A 298 13.15 20.01 -0.74
CA ILE A 298 11.94 19.35 -1.25
C ILE A 298 12.33 17.96 -1.81
N LEU A 299 13.49 17.86 -2.44
CA LEU A 299 14.05 16.62 -2.96
C LEU A 299 14.59 15.71 -1.85
N ASP A 300 15.19 16.28 -0.81
CA ASP A 300 15.66 15.59 0.39
C ASP A 300 15.12 16.31 1.65
N PRO A 301 13.89 15.97 2.08
CA PRO A 301 13.28 16.58 3.26
C PRO A 301 14.00 16.28 4.58
N SER A 302 14.81 15.23 4.61
CA SER A 302 15.59 14.79 5.77
C SER A 302 16.96 15.45 5.85
N LEU A 303 17.40 16.17 4.79
CA LEU A 303 18.69 16.87 4.71
C LEU A 303 18.95 17.78 5.92
N LYS A 304 17.92 18.52 6.34
CA LYS A 304 17.98 19.39 7.51
C LYS A 304 16.62 19.54 8.16
N ILE A 305 16.46 18.87 9.29
CA ILE A 305 15.26 18.94 10.13
C ILE A 305 15.53 19.88 11.30
N ASP A 306 14.76 20.95 11.43
CA ASP A 306 14.76 21.81 12.61
C ASP A 306 14.10 21.06 13.78
N ASP A 307 14.67 21.15 14.99
CA ASP A 307 14.21 20.38 16.14
C ASP A 307 12.75 20.67 16.52
N ARG A 308 12.23 21.86 16.17
CA ARG A 308 10.80 22.18 16.35
C ARG A 308 9.88 21.26 15.53
N TYR A 309 10.34 20.75 14.40
CA TYR A 309 9.56 19.87 13.51
C TYR A 309 10.03 18.41 13.56
N ARG A 310 10.92 18.08 14.49
CA ARG A 310 11.44 16.72 14.64
C ARG A 310 10.40 15.84 15.32
N ASN A 311 10.18 14.66 14.73
CA ASN A 311 9.35 13.63 15.34
C ASN A 311 10.16 12.76 16.29
N TYR A 312 9.45 12.15 17.22
CA TYR A 312 9.98 11.28 18.24
C TYR A 312 9.15 10.01 18.30
N GLN A 313 9.83 8.88 18.53
CA GLN A 313 9.20 7.66 19.00
C GLN A 313 9.19 7.71 20.52
N PHE A 314 8.02 7.55 21.12
CA PHE A 314 7.83 7.47 22.57
C PHE A 314 7.40 6.06 22.94
N GLU A 315 8.08 5.48 23.93
CA GLU A 315 7.59 4.29 24.62
C GLU A 315 6.97 4.73 25.95
N LEU A 316 5.71 4.36 26.19
CA LEU A 316 5.00 4.61 27.42
C LEU A 316 5.17 3.43 28.40
N LYS A 317 5.04 3.70 29.70
CA LYS A 317 5.23 2.69 30.76
C LYS A 317 4.19 1.57 30.74
N ASN A 318 3.05 1.79 30.10
CA ASN A 318 2.03 0.75 29.86
C ASN A 318 2.37 -0.16 28.67
N GLY A 319 3.48 0.12 27.96
CA GLY A 319 3.92 -0.61 26.78
C GLY A 319 3.42 -0.03 25.46
N ASP A 320 2.60 1.02 25.48
CA ASP A 320 2.15 1.67 24.25
C ASP A 320 3.29 2.45 23.60
N GLU A 321 3.32 2.42 22.29
CA GLU A 321 4.24 3.20 21.48
C GLU A 321 3.50 4.33 20.78
N VAL A 322 4.06 5.53 20.82
CA VAL A 322 3.45 6.72 20.22
C VAL A 322 4.49 7.46 19.39
N PHE A 323 4.15 7.76 18.14
CA PHE A 323 4.99 8.53 17.23
C PHE A 323 4.40 9.92 17.03
N GLY A 324 5.20 10.98 17.22
CA GLY A 324 4.73 12.33 16.91
C GLY A 324 5.72 13.45 17.22
N MET A 325 5.29 14.67 16.89
CA MET A 325 6.08 15.90 17.04
C MET A 325 5.75 16.57 18.37
N ILE A 326 6.76 17.03 19.11
CA ILE A 326 6.54 17.75 20.38
C ILE A 326 6.04 19.16 20.06
N VAL A 327 4.81 19.48 20.50
CA VAL A 327 4.23 20.83 20.31
C VAL A 327 4.28 21.67 21.58
N LYS A 328 4.35 21.04 22.74
CA LYS A 328 4.53 21.70 24.04
C LYS A 328 5.10 20.72 25.06
N GLU A 329 6.05 21.16 25.88
CA GLU A 329 6.59 20.41 27.01
C GLU A 329 6.72 21.35 28.21
N ASP A 330 6.27 20.90 29.37
CA ASP A 330 6.50 21.54 30.67
C ASP A 330 6.97 20.50 31.70
N ALA A 331 7.13 20.89 32.96
CA ALA A 331 7.71 20.03 33.99
C ALA A 331 6.88 18.75 34.26
N GLU A 332 5.56 18.82 34.07
CA GLU A 332 4.64 17.71 34.40
C GLU A 332 4.14 16.98 33.16
N SER A 333 4.04 17.66 32.02
CA SER A 333 3.38 17.13 30.84
C SER A 333 4.13 17.36 29.53
N LEU A 334 3.90 16.42 28.61
CA LEU A 334 4.35 16.47 27.23
C LEU A 334 3.11 16.42 26.32
N THR A 335 2.98 17.40 25.43
CA THR A 335 1.97 17.41 24.38
C THR A 335 2.65 17.16 23.04
N ILE A 336 2.14 16.17 22.32
CA ILE A 336 2.62 15.81 20.99
C ILE A 336 1.48 15.92 19.97
N GLN A 337 1.86 16.03 18.69
CA GLN A 337 0.93 16.00 17.57
C GLN A 337 1.36 14.94 16.57
N THR A 338 0.46 13.98 16.28
CA THR A 338 0.76 12.78 15.49
C THR A 338 0.44 12.91 14.00
N GLY A 339 -0.05 14.08 13.56
CA GLY A 339 -0.31 14.37 12.15
C GLY A 339 -0.90 15.77 11.92
N PRO A 340 -1.22 16.13 10.66
CA PRO A 340 -1.58 17.48 10.24
C PRO A 340 -3.04 17.88 10.58
N SER A 341 -3.45 17.70 11.83
CA SER A 341 -4.75 18.12 12.34
C SER A 341 -4.70 18.44 13.83
N ASP A 342 -5.43 19.46 14.27
CA ASP A 342 -5.56 19.82 15.69
C ASP A 342 -6.21 18.70 16.52
N THR A 343 -6.94 17.81 15.84
CA THR A 343 -7.58 16.63 16.44
C THR A 343 -6.59 15.52 16.81
N LEU A 344 -5.36 15.60 16.32
CA LEU A 344 -4.29 14.61 16.52
C LEU A 344 -3.31 15.03 17.61
N VAL A 345 -3.77 15.86 18.55
CA VAL A 345 -2.98 16.36 19.67
C VAL A 345 -3.26 15.52 20.91
N GLN A 346 -2.20 15.00 21.52
CA GLN A 346 -2.28 14.16 22.72
C GLN A 346 -1.36 14.71 23.81
N THR A 347 -1.82 14.69 25.06
CA THR A 347 -1.02 15.11 26.22
C THR A 347 -0.81 13.93 27.15
N PHE A 348 0.45 13.67 27.47
CA PHE A 348 0.90 12.64 28.40
C PHE A 348 1.55 13.28 29.62
N LYS A 349 1.51 12.59 30.77
CA LYS A 349 2.37 12.99 31.89
C LYS A 349 3.79 12.55 31.58
N ASN A 350 4.78 13.39 31.92
CA ASN A 350 6.18 13.02 31.78
C ASN A 350 6.52 11.76 32.58
N SER A 351 5.82 11.52 33.69
CA SER A 351 5.96 10.30 34.50
C SER A 351 5.55 9.03 33.77
N ASP A 352 4.76 9.11 32.70
CA ASP A 352 4.21 7.95 31.99
C ASP A 352 5.11 7.57 30.80
N ILE A 353 6.05 8.44 30.41
CA ILE A 353 7.01 8.20 29.34
C ILE A 353 8.16 7.36 29.91
N LYS A 354 8.44 6.23 29.28
CA LYS A 354 9.57 5.35 29.59
C LYS A 354 10.80 5.75 28.79
N GLU A 355 10.64 5.95 27.49
CA GLU A 355 11.73 6.30 26.58
C GLU A 355 11.24 7.27 25.49
N ARG A 356 12.13 8.13 25.01
CA ARG A 356 11.90 8.95 23.81
C ARG A 356 13.12 8.91 22.90
N GLN A 357 12.91 8.69 21.60
CA GLN A 357 13.97 8.63 20.61
C GLN A 357 13.70 9.59 19.45
N PRO A 358 14.61 10.55 19.17
CA PRO A 358 14.45 11.46 18.04
C PRO A 358 14.57 10.71 16.71
N GLN A 359 13.67 11.03 15.79
CA GLN A 359 13.68 10.47 14.44
C GLN A 359 14.69 11.21 13.56
N LYS A 360 15.35 10.43 12.69
CA LYS A 360 16.34 10.92 11.72
C LYS A 360 15.70 11.37 10.41
N SER A 361 14.51 10.87 10.12
CA SER A 361 13.72 11.18 8.94
C SER A 361 12.70 12.29 9.20
N SER A 362 12.39 13.03 8.14
CA SER A 362 11.32 14.02 8.13
C SER A 362 9.96 13.36 7.94
N LEU A 363 8.90 13.99 8.45
CA LEU A 363 7.53 13.61 8.10
C LEU A 363 7.08 14.14 6.74
N MET A 364 7.81 15.10 6.17
CA MET A 364 7.59 15.50 4.78
C MET A 364 8.05 14.35 3.87
N PRO A 365 7.17 13.83 3.00
CA PRO A 365 7.52 12.66 2.21
C PRO A 365 8.69 12.88 1.26
N LEU A 366 9.55 11.88 1.13
CA LEU A 366 10.52 11.79 0.05
C LEU A 366 9.80 11.55 -1.30
N GLY A 367 10.41 11.97 -2.40
CA GLY A 367 9.90 11.71 -3.75
C GLY A 367 8.60 12.44 -4.09
N LEU A 368 8.27 13.54 -3.41
CA LEU A 368 7.08 14.37 -3.69
C LEU A 368 7.02 14.82 -5.16
N LEU A 369 8.18 15.05 -5.78
CA LEU A 369 8.29 15.56 -7.14
C LEU A 369 8.35 14.46 -8.22
N ASN A 370 8.38 13.18 -7.84
CA ASN A 370 8.71 12.09 -8.76
C ASN A 370 7.67 11.84 -9.86
N THR A 371 6.45 12.37 -9.67
CA THR A 371 5.35 12.29 -10.65
C THR A 371 5.28 13.52 -11.57
N LEU A 372 6.12 14.52 -11.34
CA LEU A 372 6.12 15.77 -12.09
C LEU A 372 7.14 15.74 -13.23
N THR A 373 6.83 16.47 -14.29
CA THR A 373 7.82 16.88 -15.28
C THR A 373 8.73 17.98 -14.71
N LYS A 374 9.89 18.20 -15.34
CA LYS A 374 10.79 19.28 -14.98
C LYS A 374 10.11 20.66 -14.97
N ASP A 375 9.29 20.95 -15.98
CA ASP A 375 8.53 22.22 -16.08
C ASP A 375 7.52 22.36 -14.94
N GLN A 376 6.82 21.29 -14.58
CA GLN A 376 5.88 21.28 -13.44
C GLN A 376 6.60 21.52 -12.10
N ILE A 377 7.84 21.05 -11.96
CA ILE A 377 8.66 21.37 -10.79
C ILE A 377 8.97 22.87 -10.75
N PHE A 378 9.34 23.48 -11.88
CA PHE A 378 9.58 24.93 -11.93
C PHE A 378 8.32 25.75 -11.68
N ASP A 379 7.16 25.34 -12.19
CA ASP A 379 5.88 25.95 -11.88
C ASP A 379 5.61 25.96 -10.36
N LEU A 380 5.83 24.81 -9.70
CA LEU A 380 5.70 24.68 -8.25
C LEU A 380 6.67 25.60 -7.50
N LEU A 381 7.95 25.60 -7.89
CA LEU A 381 8.96 26.47 -7.27
C LEU A 381 8.62 27.96 -7.43
N ALA A 382 8.16 28.38 -8.61
CA ALA A 382 7.70 29.76 -8.84
C ALA A 382 6.53 30.15 -7.92
N CYS A 383 5.58 29.22 -7.69
CA CYS A 383 4.50 29.45 -6.71
C CYS A 383 5.04 29.65 -5.29
N LEU A 384 5.97 28.80 -4.85
CA LEU A 384 6.57 28.89 -3.52
C LEU A 384 7.39 30.18 -3.33
N GLU A 385 8.16 30.58 -4.34
CA GLU A 385 8.92 31.83 -4.36
C GLU A 385 8.01 33.07 -4.29
N SER A 386 6.85 33.03 -4.95
CA SER A 386 5.86 34.10 -4.90
C SER A 386 5.15 34.23 -3.54
N GLY A 387 5.40 33.30 -2.60
CA GLY A 387 4.66 33.22 -1.33
C GLY A 387 3.17 32.94 -1.53
N GLY A 388 2.79 32.33 -2.66
CA GLY A 388 1.41 32.15 -3.07
C GLY A 388 0.72 33.42 -3.60
N ASN A 389 1.44 34.53 -3.79
CA ASN A 389 0.89 35.74 -4.39
C ASN A 389 0.94 35.68 -5.93
N LEU A 390 -0.17 35.25 -6.52
CA LEU A 390 -0.29 35.03 -7.96
C LEU A 390 -0.34 36.33 -8.79
N GLN A 391 -0.47 37.50 -8.16
CA GLN A 391 -0.60 38.79 -8.87
C GLN A 391 0.73 39.49 -9.15
N THR A 392 1.83 39.10 -8.50
CA THR A 392 3.11 39.82 -8.59
C THR A 392 4.04 39.38 -9.73
N HIS A 393 3.82 38.23 -10.34
CA HIS A 393 4.68 37.73 -11.44
C HIS A 393 4.23 38.15 -12.85
N ALA A 394 2.99 38.64 -13.02
CA ALA A 394 2.51 39.10 -14.33
C ALA A 394 3.07 40.48 -14.76
N HIS A 395 3.83 41.15 -13.90
CA HIS A 395 4.28 42.54 -14.10
C HIS A 395 5.80 42.74 -14.03
N GLN A 396 6.61 41.66 -14.06
CA GLN A 396 8.07 41.75 -14.10
C GLN A 396 8.70 41.26 -15.42
N HIS A 397 7.92 41.20 -16.49
CA HIS A 397 8.41 40.99 -17.85
C HIS A 397 8.23 42.24 -18.70
#